data_AF-A0A409WP20-F1
#
_entry.id   AF-A0A409WP20-F1
#
_cell.length_a   1.000
_cell.length_b   1.000
_cell.length_c   1.000
_cell.angle_alpha   90.00
_cell.angle_beta   90.00
_cell.angle_gamma   90.00
#
_symmetry.space_group_name_H-M   'P 1'
#
loop_
_entity.id
_entity.type
_entity.pdbx_description
1 polymer ?
#
loop_
_entity_poly.entity_id
_entity_poly.type
_entity_poly.pdbx_seq_one_letter_code
_entity_poly.pdbx_strand_id
1 'polypeptide(L)'
;MSLFMDHSTTAASESSPLEKVETTSVPRATASNYKYVPTEPTTVRCANPKTGRWPKPKVFGYLLTSEILHTWNAKQEKPAEGSFFNIHYEALCGIFEALPDGFAWGVVMSHSGSGAAWCLCVGNDLCEQELFNAKDPERLELVQKTLDMDLGSADWYFLDMEFY
;
A
#
# COMPACT_ATOMS: atom_id res chain seq x y z
N MET A 1 11.00 -16.05 -66.82
CA MET A 1 11.07 -14.85 -67.67
C MET A 1 11.02 -13.64 -66.76
N SER A 2 12.02 -12.77 -66.88
CA SER A 2 12.26 -11.56 -66.10
C SER A 2 11.32 -10.41 -66.51
N LEU A 3 11.22 -9.39 -65.64
CA LEU A 3 11.08 -7.92 -65.88
C LEU A 3 10.10 -7.31 -64.85
N PHE A 4 10.60 -6.64 -63.80
CA PHE A 4 10.92 -5.19 -63.73
C PHE A 4 9.75 -4.28 -64.14
N MET A 5 9.30 -3.39 -63.24
CA MET A 5 9.60 -1.95 -63.32
C MET A 5 8.93 -1.15 -62.19
N ASP A 6 9.76 -0.34 -61.51
CA ASP A 6 9.41 0.84 -60.73
C ASP A 6 8.58 1.85 -61.54
N HIS A 7 7.83 2.73 -60.86
CA HIS A 7 7.84 4.17 -61.15
C HIS A 7 7.30 4.96 -59.94
N SER A 8 8.17 5.79 -59.38
CA SER A 8 7.84 6.96 -58.55
C SER A 8 6.95 7.94 -59.30
N THR A 9 6.15 8.78 -58.60
CA THR A 9 6.04 10.24 -58.85
C THR A 9 5.24 10.94 -57.74
N THR A 10 5.84 12.04 -57.28
CA THR A 10 5.41 13.05 -56.31
C THR A 10 4.46 14.08 -56.93
N ALA A 11 3.53 14.65 -56.13
CA ALA A 11 3.39 16.11 -55.88
C ALA A 11 1.93 16.62 -55.73
N ALA A 12 1.76 17.46 -54.69
CA ALA A 12 0.87 18.63 -54.57
C ALA A 12 -0.66 18.41 -54.64
N SER A 13 -1.55 19.25 -54.11
CA SER A 13 -1.62 20.36 -53.14
C SER A 13 -3.04 20.93 -53.36
N GLU A 14 -3.73 21.39 -52.30
CA GLU A 14 -4.95 22.27 -52.24
C GLU A 14 -5.88 21.77 -51.11
N SER A 15 -5.92 22.35 -49.90
CA SER A 15 -6.39 23.68 -49.43
C SER A 15 -7.92 23.84 -49.27
N SER A 16 -8.35 23.89 -47.99
CA SER A 16 -9.48 24.64 -47.39
C SER A 16 -10.91 24.03 -47.44
N PRO A 17 -11.86 24.41 -46.54
CA PRO A 17 -11.79 25.38 -45.43
C PRO A 17 -12.27 24.88 -44.04
N LEU A 18 -11.96 25.70 -43.03
CA LEU A 18 -12.40 25.63 -41.64
C LEU A 18 -13.93 25.64 -41.47
N GLU A 19 -14.48 24.63 -40.80
CA GLU A 19 -15.77 24.73 -40.09
C GLU A 19 -15.51 24.84 -38.58
N LYS A 20 -16.01 25.93 -37.99
CA LYS A 20 -16.02 26.21 -36.55
C LYS A 20 -16.99 25.23 -35.87
N VAL A 21 -16.47 24.35 -35.03
CA VAL A 21 -17.28 23.66 -34.02
C VAL A 21 -17.21 24.47 -32.73
N GLU A 22 -18.31 25.16 -32.41
CA GLU A 22 -18.53 25.74 -31.09
C GLU A 22 -18.70 24.60 -30.07
N THR A 23 -17.62 24.26 -29.38
CA THR A 23 -17.69 23.37 -28.22
C THR A 23 -18.06 24.22 -27.00
N THR A 24 -19.34 24.22 -26.66
CA THR A 24 -19.88 24.72 -25.39
C THR A 24 -19.07 24.14 -24.23
N SER A 25 -18.27 24.98 -23.58
CA SER A 25 -17.48 24.58 -22.41
C SER A 25 -18.40 24.33 -21.23
N VAL A 26 -18.62 23.06 -20.91
CA VAL A 26 -19.19 22.65 -19.62
C VAL A 26 -18.24 23.12 -18.53
N PRO A 27 -18.70 23.83 -17.47
CA PRO A 27 -17.81 24.20 -16.37
C PRO A 27 -17.32 22.92 -15.69
N ARG A 28 -16.05 22.61 -15.92
CA ARG A 28 -15.31 21.56 -15.22
C ARG A 28 -15.31 21.96 -13.75
N ALA A 29 -16.05 21.24 -12.93
CA ALA A 29 -16.00 21.37 -11.47
C ALA A 29 -14.52 21.39 -11.06
N THR A 30 -14.11 22.49 -10.44
CA THR A 30 -12.78 22.66 -9.88
C THR A 30 -12.58 21.55 -8.86
N ALA A 31 -11.80 20.54 -9.24
CA ALA A 31 -11.25 19.58 -8.31
C ALA A 31 -10.57 20.38 -7.20
N SER A 32 -11.15 20.37 -6.00
CA SER A 32 -10.56 21.01 -4.83
C SER A 32 -9.15 20.44 -4.67
N ASN A 33 -8.16 21.31 -4.83
CA ASN A 33 -6.75 21.06 -4.55
C ASN A 33 -6.57 20.74 -3.07
N TYR A 34 -6.97 19.56 -2.62
CA TYR A 34 -6.39 18.97 -1.43
C TYR A 34 -5.06 18.36 -1.86
N LYS A 35 -4.04 19.22 -1.99
CA LYS A 35 -2.66 18.77 -1.80
C LYS A 35 -2.60 18.31 -0.35
N TYR A 36 -2.76 17.02 -0.11
CA TYR A 36 -2.30 16.42 1.13
C TYR A 36 -0.79 16.66 1.15
N VAL A 37 -0.38 17.69 1.89
CA VAL A 37 1.02 17.88 2.26
C VAL A 37 1.21 16.96 3.45
N PRO A 38 1.99 15.87 3.33
CA PRO A 38 2.27 15.02 4.46
C PRO A 38 2.90 15.90 5.54
N THR A 39 2.20 16.12 6.65
CA THR A 39 2.80 16.83 7.77
C THR A 39 3.97 15.99 8.25
N GLU A 40 5.16 16.59 8.21
CA GLU A 40 6.35 15.98 8.76
C GLU A 40 6.04 15.52 10.19
N PRO A 41 6.38 14.28 10.53
CA PRO A 41 6.16 13.79 11.87
C PRO A 41 6.97 14.63 12.85
N THR A 42 6.27 15.30 13.77
CA THR A 42 6.87 16.35 14.62
C THR A 42 7.77 15.79 15.72
N THR A 43 7.88 14.47 15.85
CA THR A 43 8.66 13.82 16.91
C THR A 43 9.29 12.52 16.41
N VAL A 44 10.60 12.55 16.17
CA VAL A 44 11.45 11.35 16.25
C VAL A 44 11.29 10.75 17.65
N ARG A 45 11.33 9.42 17.76
CA ARG A 45 11.25 8.73 19.05
C ARG A 45 12.35 9.27 19.97
N CYS A 46 11.96 9.93 21.06
CA CYS A 46 12.87 10.46 22.07
C CYS A 46 12.57 9.82 23.42
N ALA A 47 13.60 9.56 24.23
CA ALA A 47 13.40 9.13 25.60
C ALA A 47 12.56 10.16 26.37
N ASN A 48 11.62 9.68 27.19
CA ASN A 48 10.82 10.57 28.01
C ASN A 48 11.74 11.31 29.00
N PRO A 49 11.76 12.66 28.99
CA PRO A 49 12.72 13.43 29.80
C PRO A 49 12.49 13.28 31.31
N LYS A 50 11.30 12.86 31.75
CA LYS A 50 10.96 12.65 33.16
C LYS A 50 11.28 11.24 33.66
N THR A 51 11.14 10.23 32.81
CA THR A 51 11.26 8.82 33.23
C THR A 51 12.51 8.14 32.68
N GLY A 52 13.21 8.76 31.72
CA GLY A 52 14.33 8.16 30.99
C GLY A 52 13.92 6.97 30.11
N ARG A 53 12.64 6.56 30.13
CA ARG A 53 12.15 5.41 29.38
C ARG A 53 11.90 5.80 27.95
N TRP A 54 12.31 4.93 27.03
CA TRP A 54 11.93 5.05 25.64
C TRP A 54 10.44 4.72 25.47
N PRO A 55 9.68 5.51 24.69
CA PRO A 55 8.33 5.13 24.32
C PRO A 55 8.36 3.82 23.52
N LYS A 56 7.28 3.03 23.63
CA LYS A 56 7.12 1.81 22.85
C LYS A 56 7.20 2.14 21.35
N PRO A 57 7.92 1.36 20.54
CA PRO A 57 7.91 1.55 19.09
C PRO A 57 6.48 1.49 18.57
N LYS A 58 6.17 2.35 17.60
CA LYS A 58 4.94 2.24 16.82
C LYS A 58 5.25 1.74 15.43
N VAL A 59 4.34 0.92 14.92
CA VAL A 59 4.34 0.47 13.54
C VAL A 59 3.09 0.99 12.86
N PHE A 60 3.21 1.33 11.59
CA PHE A 60 2.09 1.68 10.73
C PHE A 60 1.83 0.52 9.78
N GLY A 61 0.58 0.09 9.66
CA GLY A 61 0.29 -1.10 8.90
C GLY A 61 -1.15 -1.57 8.97
N TYR A 62 -1.39 -2.80 8.54
CA TYR A 62 -2.70 -3.44 8.52
C TYR A 62 -2.78 -4.53 9.59
N LEU A 63 -3.85 -4.52 10.39
CA LEU A 63 -4.14 -5.64 11.27
C LEU A 63 -4.59 -6.84 10.45
N LEU A 64 -3.93 -7.97 10.65
CA LEU A 64 -4.28 -9.24 10.04
C LEU A 64 -5.25 -9.98 10.96
N THR A 65 -6.53 -9.64 10.83
CA THR A 65 -7.61 -10.28 11.58
C THR A 65 -7.78 -11.73 11.15
N SER A 66 -8.44 -12.55 11.99
CA SER A 66 -8.81 -13.91 11.63
C SER A 66 -9.56 -13.98 10.30
N GLU A 67 -10.43 -13.01 10.02
CA GLU A 67 -11.20 -12.93 8.77
C GLU A 67 -10.31 -12.72 7.55
N ILE A 68 -9.31 -11.83 7.65
CA ILE A 68 -8.33 -11.60 6.58
C ILE A 68 -7.52 -12.88 6.32
N LEU A 69 -7.04 -13.54 7.37
CA LEU A 69 -6.26 -14.78 7.25
C LEU A 69 -7.08 -15.93 6.64
N HIS A 70 -8.36 -16.07 7.02
CA HIS A 70 -9.26 -17.05 6.41
C HIS A 70 -9.55 -16.73 4.95
N THR A 71 -9.78 -15.46 4.62
CA THR A 71 -10.00 -15.00 3.25
C THR A 71 -8.79 -15.27 2.37
N TRP A 72 -7.58 -15.04 2.90
CA TRP A 72 -6.34 -15.35 2.19
C TRP A 72 -6.22 -16.83 1.87
N ASN A 73 -6.38 -17.72 2.86
CA ASN A 73 -6.30 -19.16 2.62
C ASN A 73 -7.35 -19.66 1.63
N ALA A 74 -8.58 -19.14 1.71
CA ALA A 74 -9.63 -19.47 0.75
C ALA A 74 -9.26 -19.05 -0.68
N LYS A 75 -8.62 -17.88 -0.85
CA LYS A 75 -8.12 -17.38 -2.15
C LYS A 75 -7.00 -18.25 -2.72
N GLN A 76 -6.17 -18.84 -1.87
CA GLN A 76 -5.08 -19.73 -2.28
C GLN A 76 -5.54 -21.17 -2.56
N GLU A 77 -6.84 -21.45 -2.49
CA GLU A 77 -7.43 -22.80 -2.62
C GLU A 77 -6.78 -23.84 -1.69
N LYS A 78 -6.15 -23.38 -0.59
CA LYS A 78 -5.51 -24.27 0.38
C LYS A 78 -6.61 -24.86 1.26
N PRO A 79 -6.72 -26.20 1.34
CA PRO A 79 -7.68 -26.81 2.24
C PRO A 79 -7.33 -26.40 3.68
N ALA A 80 -8.34 -26.01 4.46
CA ALA A 80 -8.19 -25.67 5.88
C ALA A 80 -8.01 -26.96 6.70
N GLU A 81 -6.91 -27.66 6.47
CA GLU A 81 -6.56 -28.90 7.17
C GLU A 81 -5.54 -28.59 8.26
N GLY A 82 -5.95 -28.72 9.53
CA GLY A 82 -5.07 -28.49 10.68
C GLY A 82 -5.75 -27.78 11.84
N SER A 83 -4.96 -27.45 12.86
CA SER A 83 -5.45 -26.63 13.97
C SER A 83 -5.69 -25.19 13.49
N PHE A 84 -6.60 -24.47 14.16
CA PHE A 84 -6.86 -23.05 13.89
C PHE A 84 -5.57 -22.20 13.89
N PHE A 85 -4.65 -22.50 14.82
CA PHE A 85 -3.36 -21.82 14.93
C PHE A 85 -2.48 -22.08 13.69
N ASN A 86 -2.42 -23.31 13.20
CA ASN A 86 -1.62 -23.65 12.02
C ASN A 86 -2.16 -22.96 10.77
N ILE A 87 -3.48 -22.95 10.59
CA ILE A 87 -4.14 -22.28 9.45
C ILE A 87 -3.78 -20.79 9.42
N HIS A 88 -3.80 -20.12 10.58
CA HIS A 88 -3.45 -18.70 10.69
C HIS A 88 -1.97 -18.45 10.44
N TYR A 89 -1.11 -19.30 10.99
CA TYR A 89 0.33 -19.20 10.79
C TYR A 89 0.72 -19.40 9.32
N GLU A 90 0.14 -20.40 8.65
CA GLU A 90 0.36 -20.63 7.21
C GLU A 90 -0.16 -19.48 6.34
N ALA A 91 -1.32 -18.91 6.70
CA ALA A 91 -1.84 -17.72 6.03
C ALA A 91 -0.87 -16.54 6.18
N LEU A 92 -0.37 -16.29 7.39
CA LEU A 92 0.62 -15.27 7.66
C LEU A 92 1.87 -15.46 6.79
N CYS A 93 2.49 -16.65 6.82
CA CYS A 93 3.65 -16.96 5.99
C CYS A 93 3.37 -16.71 4.51
N GLY A 94 2.22 -17.17 3.99
CA GLY A 94 1.87 -16.98 2.59
C GLY A 94 1.65 -15.51 2.20
N ILE A 95 1.09 -14.69 3.09
CA ILE A 95 0.97 -13.24 2.87
C ILE A 95 2.37 -12.61 2.75
N PHE A 96 3.32 -12.98 3.62
CA PHE A 96 4.67 -12.42 3.57
C PHE A 96 5.47 -12.88 2.36
N GLU A 97 5.31 -14.14 1.94
CA GLU A 97 5.94 -14.66 0.72
C GLU A 97 5.41 -13.98 -0.55
N ALA A 98 4.16 -13.54 -0.54
CA ALA A 98 3.56 -12.83 -1.67
C ALA A 98 4.05 -11.38 -1.77
N LEU A 99 4.39 -10.75 -0.65
CA LEU A 99 4.81 -9.36 -0.60
C LEU A 99 6.27 -9.18 -1.06
N PRO A 100 6.59 -8.02 -1.67
CA PRO A 100 7.98 -7.68 -1.99
C PRO A 100 8.88 -7.60 -0.77
N ASP A 101 10.20 -7.64 -0.99
CA ASP A 101 11.17 -7.41 0.08
C ASP A 101 10.96 -6.04 0.74
N GLY A 102 11.19 -5.98 2.06
CA GLY A 102 11.09 -4.74 2.83
C GLY A 102 9.72 -4.50 3.49
N PHE A 103 8.82 -5.48 3.45
CA PHE A 103 7.68 -5.57 4.37
C PHE A 103 8.01 -6.52 5.52
N ALA A 104 7.49 -6.21 6.71
CA ALA A 104 7.73 -6.99 7.92
C ALA A 104 6.42 -7.24 8.65
N TRP A 105 6.48 -7.98 9.76
CA TRP A 105 5.35 -8.18 10.64
C TRP A 105 5.75 -8.19 12.09
N GLY A 106 4.73 -8.07 12.94
CA GLY A 106 4.90 -8.20 14.36
C GLY A 106 3.58 -8.37 15.07
N VAL A 107 3.68 -8.81 16.32
CA VAL A 107 2.58 -8.70 17.28
C VAL A 107 2.46 -7.24 17.69
N VAL A 108 1.26 -6.70 17.62
CA VAL A 108 0.98 -5.32 18.03
C VAL A 108 -0.18 -5.28 19.02
N MET A 109 -0.25 -4.19 19.76
CA MET A 109 -1.40 -3.83 20.57
C MET A 109 -2.07 -2.57 20.01
N SER A 110 -3.41 -2.58 20.04
CA SER A 110 -4.21 -1.41 19.70
C SER A 110 -4.00 -0.27 20.71
N HIS A 111 -4.31 0.95 20.29
CA HIS A 111 -4.29 2.13 21.16
C HIS A 111 -5.23 2.02 22.37
N SER A 112 -6.30 1.23 22.28
CA SER A 112 -7.23 0.94 23.38
C SER A 112 -6.74 -0.13 24.35
N GLY A 113 -5.59 -0.76 24.08
CA GLY A 113 -5.05 -1.86 24.89
C GLY A 113 -5.80 -3.19 24.74
N SER A 114 -6.62 -3.33 23.70
CA SER A 114 -7.42 -4.53 23.47
C SER A 114 -6.63 -5.57 22.67
N GLY A 115 -5.97 -6.49 23.38
CA GLY A 115 -5.42 -7.74 22.83
C GLY A 115 -4.20 -7.58 21.92
N ALA A 116 -3.38 -8.64 21.90
CA ALA A 116 -2.31 -8.81 20.93
C ALA A 116 -2.91 -9.25 19.59
N ALA A 117 -2.47 -8.64 18.49
CA ALA A 117 -2.89 -8.98 17.13
C ALA A 117 -1.71 -8.96 16.18
N TRP A 118 -1.80 -9.73 15.10
CA TRP A 118 -0.79 -9.70 14.03
C TRP A 118 -0.96 -8.47 13.16
N CYS A 119 0.14 -7.83 12.80
CA CYS A 119 0.16 -6.67 11.93
C CYS A 119 1.17 -6.87 10.79
N LEU A 120 0.73 -6.55 9.57
CA LEU A 120 1.62 -6.30 8.44
C LEU A 120 2.20 -4.90 8.59
N CYS A 121 3.48 -4.81 8.93
CA CYS A 121 4.19 -3.55 9.14
C CYS A 121 4.65 -2.96 7.80
N VAL A 122 4.11 -1.81 7.44
CA VAL A 122 4.49 -1.03 6.26
C VAL A 122 5.68 -0.11 6.56
N GLY A 123 5.71 0.43 7.78
CA GLY A 123 6.82 1.22 8.33
C GLY A 123 6.70 1.38 9.84
N ASN A 124 7.60 2.15 10.45
CA ASN A 124 7.64 2.35 11.89
C ASN A 124 8.11 3.76 12.26
N ASP A 125 8.09 4.10 13.56
CA ASP A 125 8.51 5.41 14.08
C ASP A 125 9.92 5.42 14.71
N LEU A 126 10.77 4.43 14.41
CA LEU A 126 12.10 4.33 14.99
C LEU A 126 13.04 5.41 14.47
N CYS A 127 12.96 5.74 13.18
CA CYS A 127 13.71 6.83 12.56
C CYS A 127 12.84 7.65 11.59
N GLU A 128 13.33 8.83 11.22
CA GLU A 128 12.65 9.75 10.30
C GLU A 128 12.38 9.09 8.93
N GLN A 129 13.36 8.35 8.40
CA GLN A 129 13.20 7.65 7.13
C GLN A 129 12.10 6.58 7.19
N GLU A 130 12.06 5.75 8.23
CA GLU A 130 11.02 4.73 8.40
C GLU A 130 9.64 5.34 8.59
N LEU A 131 9.58 6.52 9.18
CA LEU A 131 8.35 7.25 9.42
C LEU A 131 7.82 7.95 8.15
N PHE A 132 8.70 8.40 7.27
CA PHE A 132 8.34 8.78 5.90
C PHE A 132 7.85 7.57 5.11
N ASN A 133 8.59 6.46 5.13
CA ASN A 133 8.22 5.22 4.45
C ASN A 133 6.88 4.66 4.95
N ALA A 134 6.58 4.80 6.23
CA ALA A 134 5.30 4.41 6.81
C ALA A 134 4.11 5.13 6.16
N LYS A 135 4.29 6.40 5.78
CA LYS A 135 3.23 7.24 5.19
C LYS A 135 3.24 7.21 3.66
N ASP A 136 4.09 6.39 3.05
CA ASP A 136 4.23 6.31 1.60
C ASP A 136 3.00 5.63 0.98
N PRO A 137 2.18 6.37 0.20
CA PRO A 137 0.98 5.80 -0.42
C PRO A 137 1.31 4.71 -1.44
N GLU A 138 2.47 4.74 -2.09
CA GLU A 138 2.85 3.74 -3.09
C GLU A 138 3.05 2.37 -2.44
N ARG A 139 3.58 2.34 -1.21
CA ARG A 139 3.74 1.09 -0.43
C ARG A 139 2.40 0.50 -0.02
N LEU A 140 1.43 1.34 0.36
CA LEU A 140 0.08 0.89 0.70
C LEU A 140 -0.66 0.34 -0.52
N GLU A 141 -0.57 1.03 -1.65
CA GLU A 141 -1.14 0.56 -2.92
C GLU A 141 -0.50 -0.77 -3.35
N LEU A 142 0.82 -0.91 -3.19
CA LEU A 142 1.53 -2.14 -3.50
C LEU A 142 1.04 -3.32 -2.65
N VAL A 143 0.81 -3.13 -1.36
CA VAL A 143 0.22 -4.16 -0.48
C VAL A 143 -1.17 -4.55 -0.97
N GLN A 144 -2.05 -3.56 -1.20
CA GLN A 144 -3.42 -3.81 -1.63
C GLN A 144 -3.46 -4.53 -2.98
N LYS A 145 -2.61 -4.14 -3.94
CA LYS A 145 -2.52 -4.76 -5.25
C LYS A 145 -1.95 -6.18 -5.20
N THR A 146 -0.96 -6.41 -4.34
CA THR A 146 -0.28 -7.71 -4.23
C THR A 146 -1.20 -8.74 -3.60
N LEU A 147 -1.88 -8.37 -2.51
CA LEU A 147 -2.77 -9.27 -1.80
C LEU A 147 -4.14 -9.36 -2.48
N ASP A 148 -4.56 -8.28 -3.16
CA ASP A 148 -5.84 -8.16 -3.87
C ASP A 148 -7.01 -8.60 -2.97
N MET A 149 -7.07 -7.96 -1.81
CA MET A 149 -8.06 -8.17 -0.76
C MET A 149 -8.27 -6.87 0.03
N ASP A 150 -9.45 -6.74 0.64
CA ASP A 150 -9.74 -5.64 1.54
C ASP A 150 -9.13 -5.90 2.92
N LEU A 151 -8.11 -5.11 3.26
CA LEU A 151 -7.42 -5.15 4.55
C LEU A 151 -7.98 -4.11 5.53
N GLY A 152 -9.01 -3.36 5.13
CA GLY A 152 -9.50 -2.19 5.85
C GLY A 152 -8.50 -1.02 5.82
N SER A 153 -8.54 -0.20 6.88
CA SER A 153 -7.68 0.97 7.02
C SER A 153 -6.37 0.63 7.72
N ALA A 154 -5.25 1.07 7.14
CA ALA A 154 -3.97 1.08 7.86
C ALA A 154 -3.98 2.12 8.98
N ASP A 155 -3.39 1.79 10.13
CA ASP A 155 -3.30 2.68 11.28
C ASP A 155 -1.98 2.47 12.04
N TRP A 156 -1.76 3.29 13.06
CA TRP A 156 -0.67 3.17 14.01
C TRP A 156 -1.01 2.16 15.12
N TYR A 157 -0.05 1.30 15.43
CA TYR A 157 -0.14 0.33 16.50
C TYR A 157 1.15 0.33 17.32
N PHE A 158 1.07 -0.08 18.58
CA PHE A 158 2.27 -0.28 19.40
C PHE A 158 2.83 -1.67 19.16
N LEU A 159 4.10 -1.76 18.76
CA LEU A 159 4.78 -3.04 18.64
C LEU A 159 4.93 -3.67 20.02
N ASP A 160 4.52 -4.93 20.14
CA ASP A 160 4.74 -5.72 21.34
C ASP A 160 6.11 -6.38 21.28
N MET A 161 7.08 -5.74 21.92
CA MET A 161 8.47 -6.21 21.94
C MET A 161 8.68 -7.44 22.84
N GLU A 162 7.67 -7.90 23.59
CA GLU A 162 7.78 -9.13 24.39
C GLU A 162 7.71 -10.40 23.52
N PHE A 163 7.25 -10.27 22.27
CA PHE A 163 7.12 -11.37 21.30
C PHE A 163 8.17 -11.31 20.18
N TYR A 164 9.24 -10.53 20.36
CA TYR A 164 10.35 -10.38 19.41
C TYR A 164 11.61 -11.09 19.87
#